data_AF-A0A2Z5TP80-F1
#
_entry.id   AF-A0A2Z5TP80-F1
#
_cell.length_a   1.000
_cell.length_b   1.000
_cell.length_c   1.000
_cell.angle_alpha   90.00
_cell.angle_beta   90.00
_cell.angle_gamma   90.00
#
_symmetry.space_group_name_H-M   'P 1'
#
loop_
_entity.id
_entity.type
_entity.pdbx_description
1 polymer ?
#
loop_
_entity_poly.entity_id
_entity_poly.type
_entity_poly.pdbx_seq_one_letter_code
_entity_poly.pdbx_strand_id
1 'polypeptide(L)'
;MLFILWAKPGPLKRYFAYLGLFGSLVAFIYPVFDPFAFPHLTFFTFVVGHYALAVNCLLYLLSDSQMEVLDRKEVVRYTVTMNTFLLFVNALLGGNYGFLSHTPLVNSRNIPLNFLLVTVIFCFAILSGQSMVAYLKKRDWSIVQD
;
A
#
# COMPACT_ATOMS: atom_id res chain seq x y z
N MET A 1 -9.06 -1.05 -4.49
CA MET A 1 -9.62 -2.42 -4.41
C MET A 1 -9.87 -3.05 -5.79
N LEU A 2 -10.61 -2.41 -6.69
CA LEU A 2 -10.96 -2.97 -8.01
C LEU A 2 -9.76 -3.45 -8.85
N PHE A 3 -8.67 -2.68 -8.87
CA PHE A 3 -7.47 -3.06 -9.61
C PHE A 3 -6.89 -4.41 -9.16
N ILE A 4 -6.87 -4.71 -7.86
CA ILE A 4 -6.36 -6.00 -7.35
C ILE A 4 -7.23 -7.17 -7.78
N LEU A 5 -8.55 -6.98 -7.84
CA LEU A 5 -9.48 -8.03 -8.20
C LEU A 5 -9.40 -8.37 -9.70
N TRP A 6 -9.24 -7.36 -10.57
CA TRP A 6 -9.40 -7.53 -12.03
C TRP A 6 -8.08 -7.51 -12.82
N ALA A 7 -6.99 -6.98 -12.26
CA ALA A 7 -5.71 -6.96 -12.95
C ALA A 7 -5.20 -8.39 -13.20
N LYS A 8 -4.58 -8.61 -14.36
CA LYS A 8 -3.84 -9.85 -14.63
C LYS A 8 -2.65 -9.96 -13.67
N PRO A 9 -2.25 -11.18 -13.29
CA PRO A 9 -0.99 -11.39 -12.56
C PRO A 9 0.17 -10.69 -13.28
N GLY A 10 0.95 -9.91 -12.54
CA GLY A 10 2.16 -9.26 -13.05
C GLY A 10 2.86 -8.41 -11.98
N PRO A 11 4.04 -7.84 -12.29
CA PRO A 11 4.80 -7.00 -11.36
C PRO A 11 3.96 -5.83 -10.84
N LEU A 12 3.22 -5.16 -11.72
CA LEU A 12 2.36 -4.04 -11.33
C LEU A 12 1.27 -4.45 -10.33
N LYS A 13 0.60 -5.59 -10.56
CA LYS A 13 -0.40 -6.12 -9.63
C LYS A 13 0.21 -6.45 -8.27
N ARG A 14 1.40 -7.06 -8.26
CA ARG A 14 2.14 -7.38 -7.04
C ARG A 14 2.57 -6.14 -6.27
N TYR A 15 3.04 -5.11 -6.98
CA TYR A 15 3.35 -3.80 -6.39
C TYR A 15 2.12 -3.19 -5.71
N PHE A 16 0.98 -3.12 -6.41
CA PHE A 16 -0.27 -2.61 -5.83
C PHE A 16 -0.81 -3.49 -4.71
N ALA A 17 -0.49 -4.79 -4.68
CA ALA A 17 -0.89 -5.66 -3.58
C ALA A 17 -0.14 -5.31 -2.30
N TYR A 18 1.18 -5.11 -2.36
CA TYR A 18 1.94 -4.63 -1.19
C TYR A 18 1.53 -3.23 -0.78
N LEU A 19 1.36 -2.31 -1.74
CA LEU A 19 0.92 -0.94 -1.46
C LEU A 19 -0.48 -0.92 -0.82
N GLY A 20 -1.41 -1.74 -1.32
CA GLY A 20 -2.77 -1.86 -0.79
C GLY A 20 -2.82 -2.49 0.60
N LEU A 21 -2.00 -3.51 0.87
CA LEU A 21 -1.85 -4.09 2.20
C LEU A 21 -1.33 -3.04 3.19
N PHE A 22 -0.23 -2.36 2.86
CA PHE A 22 0.36 -1.36 3.74
C PHE A 22 -0.56 -0.15 3.94
N GLY A 23 -1.18 0.36 2.88
CA GLY A 23 -2.14 1.46 2.96
C GLY A 23 -3.34 1.13 3.86
N SER A 24 -3.83 -0.11 3.81
CA SER A 24 -4.93 -0.56 4.68
C SER A 24 -4.50 -0.63 6.15
N LEU A 25 -3.28 -1.10 6.42
CA LEU A 25 -2.74 -1.10 7.79
C LEU A 25 -2.60 0.32 8.34
N VAL A 26 -2.04 1.25 7.54
CA VAL A 26 -1.91 2.66 7.94
C VAL A 26 -3.27 3.29 8.20
N ALA A 27 -4.30 2.97 7.40
CA ALA A 27 -5.65 3.49 7.62
C ALA A 27 -6.26 3.02 8.95
N PHE A 28 -5.91 1.83 9.44
CA PHE A 28 -6.35 1.36 10.76
C PHE A 28 -5.52 1.94 11.91
N ILE A 29 -4.22 2.21 11.70
CA ILE A 29 -3.35 2.83 12.70
C ILE A 29 -3.67 4.31 12.88
N TYR A 30 -3.95 5.01 11.78
CA TYR A 30 -4.27 6.43 11.74
C TYR A 30 -5.57 6.63 10.94
N PRO A 31 -6.74 6.37 11.57
CA PRO A 31 -8.02 6.49 10.89
C PRO A 31 -8.39 7.95 10.66
N VAL A 32 -8.71 8.28 9.41
CA VAL A 32 -9.24 9.59 9.02
C VAL A 32 -10.69 9.38 8.60
N PHE A 33 -11.61 9.57 9.54
CA PHE A 33 -13.04 9.43 9.29
C PHE A 33 -13.63 10.72 8.70
N ASP A 34 -14.65 10.55 7.87
CA ASP A 34 -15.47 11.67 7.39
C ASP A 34 -16.25 12.33 8.54
N PRO A 35 -16.57 13.63 8.45
CA PRO A 35 -17.18 14.41 9.53
C PRO A 35 -18.69 14.13 9.69
N PHE A 36 -19.06 12.88 9.92
CA PHE A 36 -20.44 12.44 10.16
C PHE A 36 -20.57 11.72 11.51
N ALA A 37 -21.67 11.97 12.22
CA ALA A 37 -21.92 11.37 13.53
C ALA A 37 -22.19 9.85 13.42
N PHE A 38 -21.66 9.08 14.37
CA PHE A 38 -21.90 7.64 14.43
C PHE A 38 -23.35 7.32 14.87
N PRO A 39 -24.03 6.33 14.26
CA PRO A 39 -23.57 5.44 13.20
C PRO A 39 -23.84 6.01 11.78
N HIS A 40 -22.79 6.18 10.98
CA HIS A 40 -22.89 6.65 9.60
C HIS A 40 -22.33 5.63 8.61
N LEU A 41 -22.92 5.56 7.41
CA LEU A 41 -22.50 4.62 6.35
C LEU A 41 -21.01 4.75 6.01
N THR A 42 -20.47 5.97 6.03
CA THR A 42 -19.04 6.25 5.74
C THR A 42 -18.09 5.57 6.72
N PHE A 43 -18.49 5.40 7.99
CA PHE A 43 -17.72 4.65 8.96
C PHE A 43 -17.64 3.17 8.58
N PHE A 44 -18.78 2.57 8.23
CA PHE A 44 -18.84 1.17 7.83
C PHE A 44 -18.07 0.92 6.52
N THR A 45 -18.22 1.80 5.52
CA THR A 45 -17.49 1.66 4.25
C THR A 45 -15.99 1.88 4.43
N PHE A 46 -15.57 2.75 5.35
CA PHE A 46 -14.15 2.90 5.71
C PHE A 46 -13.59 1.61 6.27
N VAL A 47 -14.22 1.04 7.30
CA VAL A 47 -13.71 -0.17 7.98
C VAL A 47 -13.78 -1.39 7.06
N VAL A 48 -14.94 -1.66 6.46
CA VAL A 48 -15.15 -2.82 5.60
C VAL A 48 -14.30 -2.71 4.33
N GLY A 49 -14.17 -1.51 3.76
CA GLY A 49 -13.37 -1.28 2.56
C GLY A 49 -11.88 -1.55 2.77
N HIS A 50 -11.30 -1.02 3.86
CA HIS A 50 -9.89 -1.27 4.17
C HIS A 50 -9.65 -2.72 4.62
N TYR A 51 -10.59 -3.33 5.35
CA TYR A 51 -10.51 -4.75 5.70
C TYR A 51 -10.51 -5.64 4.46
N ALA A 52 -11.48 -5.43 3.55
CA ALA A 52 -11.56 -6.17 2.30
C ALA A 52 -10.30 -5.96 1.45
N LEU A 53 -9.77 -4.74 1.37
CA LEU A 53 -8.52 -4.46 0.65
C LEU A 53 -7.34 -5.22 1.28
N ALA A 54 -7.17 -5.17 2.59
CA ALA A 54 -6.10 -5.87 3.30
C ALA A 54 -6.15 -7.39 3.06
N VAL A 55 -7.33 -8.00 3.23
CA VAL A 55 -7.53 -9.44 3.04
C VAL A 55 -7.26 -9.85 1.59
N ASN A 56 -7.79 -9.12 0.61
CA ASN A 56 -7.58 -9.45 -0.81
C ASN A 56 -6.10 -9.33 -1.21
N CYS A 57 -5.41 -8.29 -0.72
CA CYS A 57 -3.98 -8.13 -0.96
C CYS A 57 -3.18 -9.28 -0.31
N LEU A 58 -3.50 -9.65 0.93
CA LEU A 58 -2.82 -10.72 1.64
C LEU A 58 -3.04 -12.08 0.95
N LEU A 59 -4.29 -12.40 0.58
CA LEU A 59 -4.63 -13.61 -0.17
C LEU A 59 -3.87 -13.69 -1.50
N TYR A 60 -3.78 -12.58 -2.24
CA TYR A 60 -3.03 -12.54 -3.49
C TYR A 60 -1.51 -12.74 -3.29
N LEU A 61 -0.93 -12.19 -2.21
CA LEU A 61 0.50 -12.29 -1.94
C LEU A 61 0.91 -13.67 -1.42
N LEU A 62 0.05 -14.31 -0.63
CA LEU A 62 0.28 -15.64 -0.06
C LEU A 62 -0.10 -16.77 -1.01
N SER A 63 -1.04 -16.55 -1.94
CA SER A 63 -1.39 -17.56 -2.93
C SER A 63 -0.17 -17.96 -3.77
N ASP A 64 -0.21 -19.17 -4.32
CA ASP A 64 0.89 -19.73 -5.10
C ASP A 64 0.98 -19.13 -6.52
N SER A 65 0.81 -17.81 -6.62
CA SER A 65 1.14 -17.10 -7.85
C SER A 65 2.65 -17.25 -8.08
N GLN A 66 2.97 -17.96 -9.16
CA GLN A 66 4.32 -18.13 -9.74
C GLN A 66 4.96 -16.79 -10.20
N MET A 67 4.45 -15.68 -9.69
CA MET A 67 4.89 -14.34 -10.05
C MET A 67 6.25 -14.07 -9.43
N GLU A 68 7.18 -13.61 -10.27
CA GLU A 68 8.51 -13.20 -9.86
C GLU A 68 8.45 -12.16 -8.72
N VAL A 69 9.49 -12.22 -7.89
CA VAL A 69 9.79 -11.25 -6.85
C VAL A 69 10.00 -9.89 -7.52
N LEU A 70 9.44 -8.81 -6.97
CA LEU A 70 9.66 -7.48 -7.53
C LEU A 70 11.15 -7.14 -7.43
N ASP A 71 11.75 -6.74 -8.55
CA ASP A 71 13.10 -6.21 -8.52
C ASP A 71 13.13 -4.88 -7.76
N ARG A 72 14.24 -4.60 -7.07
CA ARG A 72 14.42 -3.36 -6.30
C ARG A 72 14.24 -2.13 -7.20
N LYS A 73 14.71 -2.20 -8.45
CA LYS A 73 14.52 -1.11 -9.42
C LYS A 73 13.05 -0.91 -9.78
N GLU A 74 12.28 -2.00 -9.87
CA GLU A 74 10.84 -1.92 -10.13
C GLU A 74 10.09 -1.28 -8.96
N VAL A 75 10.42 -1.67 -7.72
CA VAL A 75 9.84 -1.06 -6.51
C VAL A 75 10.10 0.44 -6.50
N VAL A 76 11.34 0.87 -6.72
CA VAL A 76 11.69 2.30 -6.77
C VAL A 76 10.96 3.01 -7.92
N ARG A 77 11.00 2.46 -9.14
CA ARG A 77 10.34 3.04 -10.30
C ARG A 77 8.85 3.23 -10.07
N TYR A 78 8.14 2.18 -9.65
CA TYR A 78 6.70 2.25 -9.41
C TYR A 78 6.35 3.20 -8.27
N THR A 79 7.15 3.25 -7.21
CA THR A 79 6.93 4.18 -6.07
C THR A 79 7.11 5.63 -6.49
N VAL A 80 8.18 5.94 -7.21
CA VAL A 80 8.42 7.29 -7.74
C VAL A 80 7.31 7.68 -8.71
N THR A 81 6.93 6.81 -9.65
CA THR A 81 5.83 7.09 -10.58
C THR A 81 4.53 7.36 -9.85
N MET A 82 4.18 6.54 -8.84
CA MET A 82 2.94 6.70 -8.09
C MET A 82 2.95 7.99 -7.26
N ASN A 83 4.04 8.30 -6.57
CA ASN A 83 4.13 9.52 -5.77
C ASN A 83 4.13 10.77 -6.65
N THR A 84 4.76 10.74 -7.83
CA THR A 84 4.71 11.86 -8.78
C THR A 84 3.27 12.07 -9.28
N PHE A 85 2.56 10.99 -9.59
CA PHE A 85 1.15 11.06 -9.96
C PHE A 85 0.29 11.66 -8.83
N LEU A 86 0.48 11.21 -7.59
CA LEU A 86 -0.24 11.77 -6.44
C LEU A 86 0.09 13.24 -6.19
N LEU A 87 1.34 13.66 -6.38
CA LEU A 87 1.74 15.05 -6.26
C LEU A 87 1.06 15.92 -7.32
N PHE A 88 0.96 15.43 -8.56
CA PHE A 88 0.20 16.09 -9.61
C PHE A 88 -1.28 16.23 -9.24
N VAL A 89 -1.91 15.17 -8.73
CA VAL A 89 -3.31 15.22 -8.26
C VAL A 89 -3.48 16.20 -7.10
N ASN A 90 -2.54 16.24 -6.15
CA ASN A 90 -2.54 17.20 -5.05
C ASN A 90 -2.50 18.64 -5.55
N ALA A 91 -1.68 18.93 -6.55
CA ALA A 91 -1.58 20.26 -7.15
C ALA A 91 -2.89 20.69 -7.84
N LEU A 92 -3.59 19.76 -8.49
CA LEU A 92 -4.86 20.04 -9.16
C LEU A 92 -6.04 20.21 -8.20
N LEU A 93 -6.09 19.40 -7.14
CA LEU A 93 -7.27 19.31 -6.25
C LEU A 93 -7.08 20.02 -4.91
N GLY A 94 -5.91 20.58 -4.63
CA GLY A 94 -5.57 21.14 -3.31
C GLY A 94 -5.51 20.08 -2.20
N GLY A 95 -5.28 18.82 -2.58
CA GLY A 95 -5.34 17.67 -1.68
C GLY A 95 -4.02 17.37 -0.95
N ASN A 96 -4.08 16.35 -0.08
CA ASN A 96 -2.92 15.77 0.60
C ASN A 96 -2.87 14.24 0.45
N TYR A 97 -3.09 13.75 -0.78
CA TYR A 97 -2.97 12.34 -1.11
C TYR A 97 -1.53 11.86 -0.90
N GLY A 98 -1.39 10.65 -0.33
CA GLY A 98 -0.10 10.05 -0.01
C GLY A 98 0.70 10.81 1.06
N PHE A 99 0.09 11.77 1.76
CA PHE A 99 0.76 12.65 2.72
C PHE A 99 1.96 13.43 2.14
N LEU A 100 1.93 13.70 0.82
CA LEU A 100 3.03 14.38 0.12
C LEU A 100 3.04 15.90 0.36
N SER A 101 1.87 16.52 0.56
CA SER A 101 1.75 17.96 0.82
C SER A 101 1.98 18.30 2.29
N HIS A 102 1.50 17.44 3.19
CA HIS A 102 1.62 17.58 4.64
C HIS A 102 1.78 16.20 5.30
N THR A 103 2.93 15.95 5.93
CA THR A 103 3.21 14.67 6.58
C THR A 103 2.76 14.69 8.06
N PRO A 104 2.01 13.68 8.54
CA PRO A 104 1.49 13.68 9.91
C PRO A 104 2.59 13.48 10.97
N LEU A 105 3.67 12.76 10.65
CA LEU A 105 4.72 12.41 11.63
C LEU A 105 5.76 13.51 11.84
N VAL A 106 6.17 14.19 10.75
CA VAL A 106 7.23 15.23 10.79
C VAL A 106 6.63 16.64 10.76
N ASN A 107 5.30 16.75 10.56
CA ASN A 107 4.58 18.03 10.42
C ASN A 107 5.23 18.97 9.40
N SER A 108 5.84 18.40 8.35
CA SER A 108 6.56 19.15 7.32
C SER A 108 5.66 19.51 6.15
N ARG A 109 5.81 20.75 5.68
CA ARG A 109 5.19 21.27 4.44
C ARG A 109 6.17 21.37 3.27
N ASN A 110 7.41 20.93 3.46
CA ASN A 110 8.42 20.96 2.41
C ASN A 110 8.17 19.80 1.43
N ILE A 111 7.63 20.11 0.25
CA ILE A 111 7.20 19.13 -0.75
C ILE A 111 8.36 18.22 -1.20
N PRO A 112 9.54 18.74 -1.63
CA PRO A 112 10.68 17.88 -1.99
C PRO A 112 11.10 16.91 -0.87
N LEU A 113 11.16 17.39 0.37
CA LEU A 113 11.51 16.57 1.53
C LEU A 113 10.45 15.49 1.77
N ASN A 114 9.17 15.87 1.79
CA ASN A 114 8.05 14.94 1.98
C ASN A 114 8.04 13.87 0.89
N PHE A 115 8.26 14.26 -0.38
CA PHE A 115 8.34 13.34 -1.50
C PHE A 115 9.44 12.30 -1.29
N LEU A 116 10.65 12.73 -0.91
CA LEU A 116 11.76 11.81 -0.64
C LEU A 116 11.45 10.87 0.53
N LEU A 117 10.99 11.43 1.65
CA LEU A 117 10.66 10.64 2.86
C LEU A 117 9.59 9.58 2.58
N VAL A 118 8.47 9.98 1.99
CA VAL A 118 7.35 9.09 1.68
C VAL A 118 7.78 8.01 0.68
N THR A 119 8.59 8.37 -0.32
CA THR A 119 9.15 7.40 -1.29
C THR A 119 10.04 6.37 -0.61
N VAL A 120 10.95 6.80 0.26
CA VAL A 120 11.83 5.88 1.02
C VAL A 120 11.02 4.95 1.91
N ILE A 121 10.02 5.48 2.63
CA ILE A 121 9.15 4.70 3.52
C ILE A 121 8.38 3.63 2.73
N PHE A 122 7.75 3.98 1.60
CA PHE A 122 7.00 3.01 0.80
C PHE A 122 7.92 1.95 0.17
N CYS A 123 9.08 2.35 -0.37
CA CYS A 123 10.07 1.40 -0.86
C CYS A 123 10.48 0.41 0.24
N PHE A 124 10.78 0.91 1.43
CA PHE A 124 11.14 0.07 2.57
C PHE A 124 10.00 -0.88 2.97
N ALA A 125 8.77 -0.37 3.07
CA ALA A 125 7.60 -1.17 3.43
C ALA A 125 7.30 -2.29 2.42
N ILE A 126 7.44 -2.02 1.12
CA ILE A 126 7.22 -3.02 0.08
C ILE A 126 8.32 -4.09 0.11
N LEU A 127 9.58 -3.69 0.24
CA LEU A 127 10.69 -4.62 0.30
C LEU A 127 10.64 -5.50 1.56
N SER A 128 10.29 -4.93 2.72
CA SER A 128 10.13 -5.69 3.96
C SER A 128 8.93 -6.63 3.91
N GLY A 129 7.79 -6.18 3.38
CA GLY A 129 6.63 -7.03 3.12
C GLY A 129 6.94 -8.18 2.18
N GLN A 130 7.76 -7.94 1.16
CA GLN A 130 8.22 -8.98 0.25
C GLN A 130 9.12 -10.01 0.94
N SER A 131 10.08 -9.57 1.74
CA SER A 131 10.92 -10.48 2.55
C SER A 131 10.09 -11.30 3.54
N MET A 132 9.09 -10.69 4.17
CA MET A 132 8.17 -11.39 5.08
C MET A 132 7.37 -12.47 4.36
N VAL A 133 6.77 -12.17 3.21
CA VAL A 133 6.01 -13.16 2.42
C VAL A 133 6.91 -14.31 1.97
N ALA A 134 8.14 -14.03 1.53
CA ALA A 134 9.11 -15.06 1.16
C ALA A 134 9.47 -15.97 2.35
N TYR A 135 9.63 -15.38 3.55
CA TYR A 135 9.86 -16.13 4.78
C TYR A 135 8.67 -17.03 5.15
N LEU A 136 7.45 -16.50 5.11
CA LEU A 136 6.23 -17.25 5.40
C LEU A 136 6.03 -18.43 4.45
N LYS A 137 6.24 -18.22 3.14
CA LYS A 137 6.17 -19.31 2.16
C LYS A 137 7.23 -20.38 2.43
N LYS A 138 8.49 -20.00 2.68
CA LYS A 138 9.56 -20.97 2.97
C LYS A 138 9.23 -21.84 4.20
N ARG A 139 8.65 -21.24 5.24
CA ARG A 139 8.22 -21.94 6.46
C ARG A 139 7.09 -22.93 6.21
N ASP A 140 6.13 -22.57 5.35
CA ASP A 140 5.01 -23.46 5.00
C ASP A 140 5.51 -24.72 4.27
N TRP A 141 6.41 -24.54 3.28
CA TRP A 141 7.04 -25.66 2.56
C TRP A 141 7.85 -26.60 3.46
N SER A 142 8.50 -26.09 4.52
CA SER A 142 9.23 -26.97 5.45
C SER A 142 8.30 -27.84 6.29
N ILE A 143 7.11 -27.34 6.66
CA ILE A 143 6.14 -28.12 7.47
C ILE A 143 5.53 -29.27 6.65
N VAL A 144 5.38 -29.11 5.34
CA VAL A 144 4.81 -30.15 4.46
C VAL A 144 5.80 -31.30 4.19
N GLN A 145 7.10 -31.09 4.44
CA GLN A 145 8.16 -32.08 4.19
C GLN A 145 8.52 -32.94 5.40
N ASP A 146 8.01 -32.59 6.59
CA ASP A 146 8.15 -33.34 7.86
C ASP A 146 6.94 -34.26 8.11
#